data_AF-A0AA97PQM1-F1
#
_entry.id   AF-A0AA97PQM1-F1
#
_cell.length_a   1.000
_cell.length_b   1.000
_cell.length_c   1.000
_cell.angle_alpha   90.00
_cell.angle_beta   90.00
_cell.angle_gamma   90.00
#
_symmetry.space_group_name_H-M   'P 1'
#
loop_
_entity.id
_entity.type
_entity.pdbx_description
1 polymer ?
#
loop_
_entity_poly.entity_id
_entity_poly.type
_entity_poly.pdbx_seq_one_letter_code
_entity_poly.pdbx_strand_id
1 'polypeptide(L)'
;MWSPRLFALTILCSSAAAQTPDGFNLSASAQLRVVYGSKAVDPPGTSFTKAETASMPVFGSNDNLSGTYLFVMIDLDVQRAGGNRQNLLHAMIRDVKPSGKTSAEGFQVLSSTATGPTAYLGPSPPAGQPAHRYTFLLFEQPANFAVPAGQRQVLNSRVGFDMNTFAQQAGLAAPLYGNFLNPKKESFQTYECVESESLLEKERVFESSATHHFLPAGTFQIVQPVAASSKILFYGVVFAHRAQN
;
A
#
# COMPACT_ATOMS: atom_id res chain seq x y z
N MET A 1 16.61 64.78 0.32
CA MET A 1 16.72 63.45 0.96
C MET A 1 15.51 62.63 0.54
N TRP A 2 15.65 61.69 -0.39
CA TRP A 2 14.57 60.78 -0.76
C TRP A 2 15.15 59.38 -0.88
N SER A 3 14.83 58.50 0.07
CA SER A 3 15.25 57.10 0.04
C SER A 3 14.21 56.29 -0.74
N PRO A 4 14.58 55.56 -1.80
CA PRO A 4 13.67 54.63 -2.43
C PRO A 4 13.60 53.38 -1.55
N ARG A 5 12.41 53.05 -1.06
CA ARG A 5 12.15 51.77 -0.39
C ARG A 5 12.02 50.71 -1.48
N LEU A 6 12.97 49.78 -1.55
CA LEU A 6 12.81 48.56 -2.32
C LEU A 6 11.70 47.72 -1.67
N PHE A 7 10.60 47.51 -2.39
CA PHE A 7 9.65 46.45 -2.08
C PHE A 7 10.20 45.14 -2.65
N ALA A 8 10.64 44.24 -1.76
CA ALA A 8 11.01 42.88 -2.13
C ALA A 8 9.73 42.04 -2.24
N LEU A 9 9.38 41.62 -3.46
CA LEU A 9 8.25 40.74 -3.73
C LEU A 9 8.69 39.29 -3.51
N THR A 10 8.43 38.73 -2.32
CA THR A 10 8.62 37.30 -2.05
C THR A 10 7.53 36.49 -2.73
N ILE A 11 7.87 35.81 -3.82
CA ILE A 11 7.01 34.82 -4.47
C ILE A 11 7.09 33.53 -3.66
N LEU A 12 6.06 33.24 -2.88
CA LEU A 12 5.83 31.93 -2.27
C LEU A 12 5.33 30.98 -3.37
N CYS A 13 6.22 30.17 -3.93
CA CYS A 13 5.81 29.02 -4.75
C CYS A 13 5.26 27.93 -3.83
N SER A 14 3.93 27.81 -3.76
CA SER A 14 3.28 26.66 -3.15
C SER A 14 3.39 25.45 -4.08
N SER A 15 4.14 24.42 -3.68
CA SER A 15 4.20 23.14 -4.40
C SER A 15 2.87 22.40 -4.24
N ALA A 16 2.02 22.39 -5.26
CA ALA A 16 0.88 21.48 -5.30
C ALA A 16 1.39 20.07 -5.60
N ALA A 17 1.24 19.13 -4.67
CA ALA A 17 1.52 17.73 -4.95
C ALA A 17 0.53 17.19 -6.00
N ALA A 18 1.03 16.41 -6.96
CA ALA A 18 0.17 15.74 -7.94
C ALA A 18 -0.74 14.74 -7.23
N GLN A 19 -2.01 14.69 -7.65
CA GLN A 19 -3.02 13.81 -7.04
C GLN A 19 -3.02 12.40 -7.64
N THR A 20 -2.33 12.25 -8.76
CA THR A 20 -2.10 10.98 -9.44
C THR A 20 -0.63 10.85 -9.79
N PRO A 21 -0.09 9.63 -9.94
CA PRO A 21 1.33 9.46 -10.20
C PRO A 21 1.74 9.97 -11.58
N ASP A 22 3.01 10.33 -11.71
CA ASP A 22 3.59 10.78 -12.99
C ASP A 22 3.37 9.76 -14.11
N GLY A 23 3.04 10.25 -15.31
CA GLY A 23 2.77 9.40 -16.48
C GLY A 23 1.43 8.67 -16.45
N PHE A 24 0.61 8.83 -15.40
CA PHE A 24 -0.78 8.41 -15.43
C PHE A 24 -1.62 9.49 -16.13
N ASN A 25 -2.41 9.08 -17.14
CA ASN A 25 -3.07 10.01 -18.04
C ASN A 25 -4.42 10.54 -17.55
N LEU A 26 -5.00 9.94 -16.51
CA LEU A 26 -6.22 10.43 -15.87
C LEU A 26 -5.84 11.25 -14.64
N SER A 27 -5.65 12.56 -14.82
CA SER A 27 -5.39 13.48 -13.73
C SER A 27 -6.68 13.82 -12.99
N ALA A 28 -6.66 13.73 -11.66
CA ALA A 28 -7.71 14.27 -10.82
C ALA A 28 -7.45 15.74 -10.47
N SER A 29 -8.52 16.52 -10.33
CA SER A 29 -8.44 17.96 -9.99
C SER A 29 -8.23 18.23 -8.50
N ALA A 30 -8.57 17.27 -7.63
CA ALA A 30 -8.53 17.43 -6.18
C ALA A 30 -8.00 16.18 -5.47
N GLN A 31 -7.54 16.35 -4.24
CA GLN A 31 -7.00 15.25 -3.43
C GLN A 31 -8.12 14.42 -2.81
N LEU A 32 -8.09 13.11 -3.08
CA LEU A 32 -8.86 12.14 -2.32
C LEU A 32 -8.17 11.90 -0.97
N ARG A 33 -8.88 12.09 0.14
CA ARG A 33 -8.36 11.68 1.45
C ARG A 33 -8.46 10.17 1.56
N VAL A 34 -7.35 9.52 1.89
CA VAL A 34 -7.26 8.05 2.02
C VAL A 34 -6.47 7.74 3.28
N VAL A 35 -7.03 6.92 4.15
CA VAL A 35 -6.46 6.59 5.47
C VAL A 35 -6.54 5.10 5.72
N TYR A 36 -5.40 4.51 6.07
CA TYR A 36 -5.30 3.12 6.53
C TYR A 36 -5.02 3.12 8.04
N GLY A 37 -6.01 2.67 8.84
CA GLY A 37 -5.92 2.74 10.30
C GLY A 37 -5.79 4.19 10.77
N SER A 38 -4.63 4.53 11.34
CA SER A 38 -4.30 5.89 11.80
C SER A 38 -3.38 6.66 10.84
N LYS A 39 -3.03 6.08 9.69
CA LYS A 39 -2.03 6.63 8.78
C LYS A 39 -2.66 7.08 7.46
N ALA A 40 -2.54 8.37 7.17
CA ALA A 40 -2.99 8.98 5.93
C ALA A 40 -2.02 8.72 4.77
N VAL A 41 -2.56 8.61 3.56
CA VAL A 41 -1.80 8.72 2.31
C VAL A 41 -1.55 10.20 2.05
N ASP A 42 -0.64 10.79 2.82
CA ASP A 42 -0.35 12.22 2.80
C ASP A 42 1.13 12.47 3.17
N PRO A 43 1.94 13.05 2.27
CA PRO A 43 1.60 13.47 0.91
C PRO A 43 1.29 12.28 -0.02
N PRO A 44 0.71 12.53 -1.22
CA PRO A 44 0.58 11.51 -2.27
C PRO A 44 1.93 10.81 -2.53
N GLY A 45 1.89 9.49 -2.70
CA GLY A 45 3.07 8.62 -2.83
C GLY A 45 3.65 8.10 -1.51
N THR A 46 3.04 8.43 -0.37
CA THR A 46 3.42 7.91 0.95
C THR A 46 3.50 6.38 0.95
N SER A 47 4.50 5.83 1.66
CA SER A 47 4.79 4.40 1.63
C SER A 47 4.04 3.58 2.68
N PHE A 48 3.45 2.45 2.29
CA PHE A 48 2.73 1.53 3.18
C PHE A 48 3.19 0.07 3.07
N THR A 49 3.19 -0.65 4.18
CA THR A 49 3.41 -2.10 4.22
C THR A 49 2.18 -2.85 3.73
N LYS A 50 2.38 -4.10 3.29
CA LYS A 50 1.28 -5.02 2.93
C LYS A 50 0.27 -5.19 4.07
N ALA A 51 0.75 -5.26 5.31
CA ALA A 51 -0.11 -5.41 6.48
C ALA A 51 -0.97 -4.18 6.74
N GLU A 52 -0.41 -2.97 6.62
CA GLU A 52 -1.16 -1.71 6.77
C GLU A 52 -2.31 -1.60 5.75
N THR A 53 -2.11 -2.14 4.54
CA THR A 53 -3.08 -2.04 3.43
C THR A 53 -3.94 -3.29 3.23
N ALA A 54 -3.94 -4.22 4.18
CA ALA A 54 -4.67 -5.49 4.06
C ALA A 54 -6.20 -5.29 3.96
N SER A 55 -6.72 -4.26 4.64
CA SER A 55 -8.14 -3.89 4.63
C SER A 55 -8.39 -2.65 3.78
N MET A 56 -9.61 -2.49 3.27
CA MET A 56 -10.04 -1.30 2.52
C MET A 56 -9.83 -0.03 3.36
N PRO A 57 -9.26 1.05 2.79
CA PRO A 57 -9.06 2.29 3.54
C PRO A 57 -10.38 2.99 3.85
N VAL A 58 -10.34 3.88 4.84
CA VAL A 58 -11.33 4.96 4.98
C VAL A 58 -10.95 6.05 3.99
N PHE A 59 -11.90 6.53 3.20
CA PHE A 59 -11.63 7.56 2.21
C PHE A 59 -12.76 8.60 2.16
N GLY A 60 -12.44 9.75 1.59
CA GLY A 60 -13.36 10.87 1.55
C GLY A 60 -12.77 12.14 0.95
N SER A 61 -13.44 13.26 1.17
CA SER A 61 -13.04 14.56 0.65
C SER A 61 -13.11 15.64 1.73
N ASN A 62 -12.28 16.67 1.59
CA ASN A 62 -12.41 17.90 2.36
C ASN A 62 -13.60 18.75 1.87
N ASP A 63 -14.08 18.48 0.65
CA ASP A 63 -15.26 19.12 0.10
C ASP A 63 -16.55 18.45 0.59
N ASN A 64 -17.63 19.23 0.66
CA ASN A 64 -18.96 18.73 1.02
C ASN A 64 -19.62 18.09 -0.21
N LEU A 65 -19.36 16.81 -0.40
CA LEU A 65 -19.96 16.03 -1.47
C LEU A 65 -21.42 15.64 -1.13
N SER A 66 -22.27 15.55 -2.15
CA SER A 66 -23.68 15.13 -2.02
C SER A 66 -24.13 14.12 -3.09
N GLY A 67 -23.32 13.89 -4.11
CA GLY A 67 -23.59 12.98 -5.21
C GLY A 67 -23.40 11.48 -4.90
N THR A 68 -23.47 10.69 -5.96
CA THR A 68 -23.12 9.26 -5.95
C THR A 68 -21.85 9.08 -6.77
N TYR A 69 -20.94 8.24 -6.27
CA TYR A 69 -19.59 8.12 -6.81
C TYR A 69 -19.21 6.67 -7.07
N LEU A 70 -18.23 6.51 -7.95
CA LEU A 70 -17.55 5.26 -8.23
C LEU A 70 -16.11 5.39 -7.73
N PHE A 71 -15.74 4.57 -6.74
CA PHE A 71 -14.37 4.48 -6.25
C PHE A 71 -13.61 3.40 -7.02
N VAL A 72 -12.39 3.73 -7.47
CA VAL A 72 -11.54 2.81 -8.22
C VAL A 72 -10.13 2.84 -7.63
N MET A 73 -9.52 1.66 -7.50
CA MET A 73 -8.11 1.51 -7.12
C MET A 73 -7.38 0.65 -8.16
N ILE A 74 -6.27 1.14 -8.69
CA ILE A 74 -5.51 0.50 -9.78
C ILE A 74 -4.02 0.48 -9.42
N ASP A 75 -3.39 -0.67 -9.59
CA ASP A 75 -1.92 -0.82 -9.62
C ASP A 75 -1.45 -0.59 -11.06
N LEU A 76 -0.56 0.37 -11.28
CA LEU A 76 -0.07 0.74 -12.61
C LEU A 76 1.19 -0.02 -13.05
N ASP A 77 1.74 -0.88 -12.19
CA ASP A 77 3.12 -1.35 -12.35
C ASP A 77 3.27 -2.88 -12.25
N VAL A 78 2.18 -3.65 -12.41
CA VAL A 78 2.25 -5.11 -12.41
C VAL A 78 3.04 -5.60 -13.61
N GLN A 79 4.18 -6.23 -13.34
CA GLN A 79 5.01 -6.87 -14.36
C GLN A 79 4.81 -8.38 -14.33
N ARG A 80 4.25 -8.95 -15.41
CA ARG A 80 4.23 -10.40 -15.63
C ARG A 80 5.55 -10.84 -16.27
N ALA A 81 6.01 -12.05 -15.94
CA ALA A 81 7.32 -12.58 -16.32
C ALA A 81 7.67 -12.31 -17.80
N GLY A 82 8.71 -11.51 -18.03
CA GLY A 82 9.22 -11.17 -19.37
C GLY A 82 8.36 -10.22 -20.21
N GLY A 83 7.24 -9.71 -19.68
CA GLY A 83 6.33 -8.82 -20.38
C GLY A 83 6.45 -7.35 -19.99
N ASN A 84 5.70 -6.50 -20.70
CA ASN A 84 5.50 -5.09 -20.35
C ASN A 84 4.70 -4.96 -19.05
N ARG A 85 4.86 -3.82 -18.37
CA ARG A 85 4.01 -3.47 -17.24
C ARG A 85 2.54 -3.37 -17.69
N GLN A 86 1.66 -3.87 -16.85
CA GLN A 86 0.22 -3.85 -17.04
C GLN A 86 -0.46 -3.34 -15.77
N ASN A 87 -1.65 -2.80 -15.97
CA ASN A 87 -2.49 -2.38 -14.87
C ASN A 87 -3.17 -3.59 -14.20
N LEU A 88 -3.42 -3.50 -12.89
CA LEU A 88 -4.26 -4.44 -12.16
C LEU A 88 -5.33 -3.69 -11.37
N LEU A 89 -6.59 -4.08 -11.56
CA LEU A 89 -7.71 -3.52 -10.80
C LEU A 89 -7.75 -4.09 -9.37
N HIS A 90 -7.45 -3.25 -8.39
CA HIS A 90 -7.49 -3.60 -6.98
C HIS A 90 -8.88 -3.46 -6.37
N ALA A 91 -9.64 -2.44 -6.77
CA ALA A 91 -11.01 -2.25 -6.32
C ALA A 91 -11.81 -1.45 -7.34
N MET A 92 -13.10 -1.75 -7.45
CA MET A 92 -14.10 -0.89 -8.06
C MET A 92 -15.37 -1.01 -7.24
N ILE A 93 -15.75 0.07 -6.55
CA ILE A 93 -16.89 0.11 -5.64
C ILE A 93 -17.85 1.17 -6.11
N ARG A 94 -19.06 0.74 -6.47
CA ARG A 94 -20.16 1.62 -6.91
C ARG A 94 -20.97 2.14 -5.72
N ASP A 95 -21.88 3.05 -6.03
CA ASP A 95 -22.89 3.57 -5.09
C ASP A 95 -22.26 4.22 -3.84
N VAL A 96 -21.06 4.77 -3.99
CA VAL A 96 -20.34 5.47 -2.93
C VAL A 96 -21.02 6.80 -2.67
N LYS A 97 -21.35 7.09 -1.41
CA LYS A 97 -22.05 8.31 -1.00
C LYS A 97 -21.46 8.86 0.30
N PRO A 98 -21.70 10.14 0.64
CA PRO A 98 -21.44 10.67 1.97
C PRO A 98 -22.08 9.80 3.04
N SER A 99 -21.27 9.37 4.00
CA SER A 99 -21.72 8.49 5.09
C SER A 99 -22.47 9.24 6.20
N GLY A 100 -22.47 10.58 6.15
CA GLY A 100 -22.92 11.44 7.25
C GLY A 100 -21.91 11.54 8.40
N LYS A 101 -20.73 10.94 8.28
CA LYS A 101 -19.66 10.98 9.28
C LYS A 101 -18.51 11.87 8.84
N THR A 102 -17.84 12.47 9.81
CA THR A 102 -16.57 13.17 9.64
C THR A 102 -15.45 12.29 10.21
N SER A 103 -14.33 12.21 9.50
CA SER A 103 -13.17 11.45 9.93
C SER A 103 -12.47 12.13 11.11
N ALA A 104 -11.59 11.40 11.80
CA ALA A 104 -10.73 11.99 12.82
C ALA A 104 -9.79 13.08 12.27
N GLU A 105 -9.51 13.06 10.97
CA GLU A 105 -8.72 14.07 10.26
C GLU A 105 -9.58 15.25 9.74
N GLY A 106 -10.89 15.25 10.03
CA GLY A 106 -11.78 16.38 9.71
C GLY A 106 -12.41 16.36 8.32
N PHE A 107 -12.21 15.30 7.52
CA PHE A 107 -12.79 15.20 6.17
C PHE A 107 -14.14 14.44 6.16
N GLN A 108 -14.99 14.71 5.18
CA GLN A 108 -16.25 14.00 4.99
C GLN A 108 -15.98 12.55 4.53
N VAL A 109 -16.43 11.57 5.32
CA VAL A 109 -16.22 10.15 5.00
C VAL A 109 -17.23 9.69 3.94
N LEU A 110 -16.72 9.04 2.91
CA LEU A 110 -17.53 8.37 1.89
C LEU A 110 -17.62 6.86 2.18
N SER A 111 -18.75 6.27 1.84
CA SER A 111 -18.98 4.83 2.04
C SER A 111 -19.99 4.28 1.05
N SER A 112 -19.97 2.97 0.85
CA SER A 112 -20.99 2.24 0.10
C SER A 112 -21.37 0.96 0.85
N THR A 113 -22.60 0.49 0.66
CA THR A 113 -23.01 -0.86 1.06
C THR A 113 -22.65 -1.90 0.00
N ALA A 114 -22.31 -1.46 -1.23
CA ALA A 114 -21.80 -2.34 -2.27
C ALA A 114 -20.33 -2.68 -2.00
N THR A 115 -19.94 -3.89 -2.38
CA THR A 115 -18.55 -4.39 -2.32
C THR A 115 -17.95 -4.60 -3.70
N GLY A 116 -18.64 -4.17 -4.76
CA GLY A 116 -18.26 -4.42 -6.14
C GLY A 116 -18.64 -3.26 -7.07
N PRO A 117 -18.36 -3.40 -8.38
CA PRO A 117 -18.22 -4.66 -9.12
C PRO A 117 -16.96 -5.49 -8.87
N THR A 118 -15.87 -4.89 -8.38
CA THR A 118 -14.62 -5.61 -8.08
C THR A 118 -14.24 -5.33 -6.64
N ALA A 119 -14.31 -6.36 -5.79
CA ALA A 119 -13.99 -6.24 -4.38
C ALA A 119 -12.54 -5.83 -4.14
N TYR A 120 -12.30 -5.14 -3.03
CA TYR A 120 -10.97 -4.70 -2.63
C TYR A 120 -10.00 -5.88 -2.52
N LEU A 121 -8.85 -5.71 -3.15
CA LEU A 121 -7.66 -6.53 -3.02
C LEU A 121 -6.56 -5.62 -2.46
N GLY A 122 -5.93 -6.00 -1.36
CA GLY A 122 -4.83 -5.21 -0.80
C GLY A 122 -3.58 -5.22 -1.70
N PRO A 123 -2.79 -4.14 -1.71
CA PRO A 123 -1.42 -4.13 -2.24
C PRO A 123 -0.60 -5.33 -1.78
N SER A 124 0.05 -6.01 -2.72
CA SER A 124 0.96 -7.13 -2.44
C SER A 124 2.00 -7.26 -3.55
N PRO A 125 2.82 -6.23 -3.78
CA PRO A 125 3.86 -6.29 -4.81
C PRO A 125 4.85 -7.41 -4.51
N PRO A 126 5.47 -8.03 -5.53
CA PRO A 126 6.54 -8.99 -5.32
C PRO A 126 7.75 -8.35 -4.62
N ALA A 127 8.41 -9.11 -3.74
CA ALA A 127 9.64 -8.67 -3.10
C ALA A 127 10.76 -8.44 -4.15
N GLY A 128 11.60 -7.44 -3.91
CA GLY A 128 12.74 -7.12 -4.78
C GLY A 128 12.40 -6.38 -6.08
N GLN A 129 11.13 -6.11 -6.37
CA GLN A 129 10.72 -5.29 -7.52
C GLN A 129 10.71 -3.78 -7.18
N PRO A 130 10.76 -2.88 -8.18
CA PRO A 130 10.46 -1.47 -7.99
C PRO A 130 9.11 -1.27 -7.30
N ALA A 131 8.95 -0.16 -6.57
CA ALA A 131 7.69 0.11 -5.89
C ALA A 131 6.56 0.28 -6.92
N HIS A 132 5.45 -0.43 -6.71
CA HIS A 132 4.25 -0.30 -7.52
C HIS A 132 3.49 0.98 -7.14
N ARG A 133 2.82 1.63 -8.08
CA ARG A 133 2.00 2.82 -7.78
C ARG A 133 0.53 2.42 -7.74
N TYR A 134 -0.04 2.45 -6.54
CA TYR A 134 -1.45 2.19 -6.32
C TYR A 134 -2.22 3.49 -6.34
N THR A 135 -3.01 3.70 -7.39
CA THR A 135 -3.74 4.95 -7.63
C THR A 135 -5.20 4.78 -7.24
N PHE A 136 -5.69 5.68 -6.41
CA PHE A 136 -7.07 5.81 -5.99
C PHE A 136 -7.74 6.91 -6.82
N LEU A 137 -8.93 6.65 -7.33
CA LEU A 137 -9.71 7.58 -8.14
C LEU A 137 -11.15 7.58 -7.67
N LEU A 138 -11.76 8.76 -7.66
CA LEU A 138 -13.18 8.93 -7.39
C LEU A 138 -13.83 9.64 -8.59
N PHE A 139 -14.76 8.94 -9.23
CA PHE A 139 -15.57 9.44 -10.34
C PHE A 139 -16.97 9.78 -9.85
N GLU A 140 -17.60 10.78 -10.45
CA GLU A 140 -19.05 10.89 -10.37
C GLU A 140 -19.69 9.69 -11.08
N GLN A 141 -20.65 9.05 -10.42
CA GLN A 141 -21.34 7.89 -10.96
C GLN A 141 -22.59 8.32 -11.71
N PRO A 142 -22.73 7.98 -13.00
CA PRO A 142 -23.95 8.22 -13.76
C PRO A 142 -25.17 7.57 -13.09
N ALA A 143 -26.33 8.24 -13.15
CA ALA A 143 -27.56 7.74 -12.49
C ALA A 143 -27.95 6.31 -12.91
N ASN A 144 -27.69 5.94 -14.16
CA ASN A 144 -27.98 4.61 -14.72
C ASN A 144 -26.71 3.76 -14.90
N PHE A 145 -25.72 3.93 -14.01
CA PHE A 145 -24.45 3.23 -14.11
C PHE A 145 -24.66 1.71 -14.14
N ALA A 146 -24.08 1.09 -15.17
CA ALA A 146 -23.97 -0.35 -15.29
C ALA A 146 -22.58 -0.69 -15.82
N VAL A 147 -22.03 -1.82 -15.35
CA VAL A 147 -20.77 -2.34 -15.89
C VAL A 147 -20.99 -2.69 -17.36
N PRO A 148 -20.21 -2.09 -18.30
CA PRO A 148 -20.31 -2.44 -19.71
C PRO A 148 -20.08 -3.94 -19.91
N ALA A 149 -20.91 -4.57 -20.73
CA ALA A 149 -20.89 -6.03 -20.89
C ALA A 149 -19.50 -6.56 -21.28
N GLY A 150 -18.81 -5.87 -22.18
CA GLY A 150 -17.45 -6.22 -22.63
C GLY A 150 -16.36 -6.06 -21.56
N GLN A 151 -16.63 -5.34 -20.47
CA GLN A 151 -15.66 -5.11 -19.38
C GLN A 151 -15.78 -6.15 -18.27
N ARG A 152 -16.86 -6.94 -18.21
CA ARG A 152 -17.10 -7.87 -17.09
C ARG A 152 -15.96 -8.87 -16.89
N GLN A 153 -15.38 -9.39 -17.96
CA GLN A 153 -14.27 -10.34 -17.89
C GLN A 153 -12.99 -9.70 -17.31
N VAL A 154 -12.65 -8.48 -17.71
CA VAL A 154 -11.45 -7.80 -17.20
C VAL A 154 -11.65 -7.34 -15.75
N LEU A 155 -12.87 -7.00 -15.33
CA LEU A 155 -13.15 -6.70 -13.92
C LEU A 155 -12.99 -7.92 -13.00
N ASN A 156 -13.28 -9.12 -13.51
CA ASN A 156 -13.11 -10.38 -12.78
C ASN A 156 -11.62 -10.80 -12.71
N SER A 157 -10.94 -10.77 -13.86
CA SER A 157 -9.51 -11.16 -13.94
C SER A 157 -8.56 -10.07 -13.41
N ARG A 158 -9.00 -8.81 -13.38
CA ARG A 158 -8.33 -7.59 -12.91
C ARG A 158 -7.11 -7.14 -13.73
N VAL A 159 -6.40 -8.09 -14.34
CA VAL A 159 -5.16 -7.88 -15.10
C VAL A 159 -5.46 -7.23 -16.44
N GLY A 160 -4.65 -6.23 -16.81
CA GLY A 160 -4.79 -5.50 -18.06
C GLY A 160 -5.97 -4.52 -18.06
N PHE A 161 -6.49 -4.17 -16.88
CA PHE A 161 -7.59 -3.22 -16.77
C PHE A 161 -7.17 -1.82 -17.26
N ASP A 162 -7.86 -1.31 -18.28
CA ASP A 162 -7.67 0.05 -18.78
C ASP A 162 -8.81 0.95 -18.33
N MET A 163 -8.47 1.89 -17.45
CA MET A 163 -9.41 2.87 -16.91
C MET A 163 -9.96 3.81 -17.98
N ASN A 164 -9.19 4.16 -19.02
CA ASN A 164 -9.67 5.05 -20.08
C ASN A 164 -10.74 4.36 -20.91
N THR A 165 -10.46 3.13 -21.34
CA THR A 165 -11.42 2.30 -22.08
C THR A 165 -12.67 2.06 -21.24
N PHE A 166 -12.52 1.75 -19.94
CA PHE A 166 -13.66 1.57 -19.05
C PHE A 166 -14.48 2.86 -18.90
N ALA A 167 -13.84 4.00 -18.66
CA ALA A 167 -14.51 5.29 -18.49
C ALA A 167 -15.34 5.66 -19.72
N GLN A 168 -14.76 5.51 -20.92
CA GLN A 168 -15.47 5.76 -22.18
C GLN A 168 -16.70 4.86 -22.33
N GLN A 169 -16.56 3.55 -22.10
CA GLN A 169 -17.66 2.59 -22.26
C GLN A 169 -18.74 2.71 -21.18
N ALA A 170 -18.36 3.12 -19.96
CA ALA A 170 -19.28 3.29 -18.84
C ALA A 170 -19.88 4.70 -18.75
N GLY A 171 -19.51 5.62 -19.67
CA GLY A 171 -20.00 7.00 -19.67
C GLY A 171 -19.49 7.83 -18.49
N LEU A 172 -18.28 7.55 -18.01
CA LEU A 172 -17.63 8.31 -16.94
C LEU A 172 -16.87 9.52 -17.52
N ALA A 173 -16.98 10.65 -16.84
CA ALA A 173 -16.10 11.80 -17.06
C ALA A 173 -14.71 11.57 -16.44
N ALA A 174 -13.87 12.61 -16.45
CA ALA A 174 -12.59 12.60 -15.74
C ALA A 174 -12.79 12.38 -14.22
N PRO A 175 -11.82 11.77 -13.51
CA PRO A 175 -11.91 11.61 -12.06
C PRO A 175 -11.93 12.98 -11.37
N LEU A 176 -12.80 13.14 -10.39
CA LEU A 176 -12.90 14.38 -9.59
C LEU A 176 -11.78 14.45 -8.56
N TYR A 177 -11.52 13.32 -7.90
CA TYR A 177 -10.53 13.20 -6.83
C TYR A 177 -9.56 12.05 -7.08
N GLY A 178 -8.32 12.22 -6.66
CA GLY A 178 -7.27 11.21 -6.79
C GLY A 178 -6.32 11.23 -5.61
N ASN A 179 -5.70 10.10 -5.36
CA ASN A 179 -4.53 9.98 -4.51
C ASN A 179 -3.73 8.75 -4.95
N PHE A 180 -2.50 8.59 -4.50
CA PHE A 180 -1.76 7.35 -4.74
C PHE A 180 -0.82 7.02 -3.59
N LEU A 181 -0.54 5.74 -3.40
CA LEU A 181 0.48 5.28 -2.46
C LEU A 181 1.49 4.40 -3.17
N ASN A 182 2.66 4.32 -2.56
CA ASN A 182 3.69 3.36 -2.91
C ASN A 182 3.74 2.29 -1.81
N PRO A 183 3.93 1.02 -2.10
CA PRO A 183 4.24 0.04 -1.09
C PRO A 183 5.66 0.27 -0.58
N LYS A 184 5.90 0.03 0.72
CA LYS A 184 7.24 -0.08 1.25
C LYS A 184 7.93 -1.25 0.59
N LYS A 185 9.19 -1.06 0.18
CA LYS A 185 10.07 -2.18 -0.12
C LYS A 185 10.26 -2.96 1.18
N GLU A 186 9.88 -4.23 1.20
CA GLU A 186 10.30 -5.12 2.28
C GLU A 186 11.81 -5.38 2.08
N SER A 187 12.64 -4.57 2.74
CA SER A 187 14.07 -4.86 2.86
C SER A 187 14.23 -5.94 3.92
N PHE A 188 14.88 -7.05 3.58
CA PHE A 188 15.34 -8.03 4.56
C PHE A 188 16.33 -7.31 5.49
N GLN A 189 15.94 -7.02 6.73
CA GLN A 189 16.89 -6.56 7.73
C GLN A 189 17.68 -7.78 8.18
N THR A 190 18.91 -7.91 7.67
CA THR A 190 19.92 -8.72 8.35
C THR A 190 20.23 -8.03 9.66
N TYR A 191 19.78 -8.60 10.78
CA TYR A 191 20.25 -8.18 12.09
C TYR A 191 21.66 -8.74 12.24
N GLU A 192 22.67 -7.87 12.27
CA GLU A 192 23.99 -8.26 12.76
C GLU A 192 23.86 -8.46 14.27
N CYS A 193 24.04 -9.69 14.74
CA CYS A 193 24.22 -9.95 16.16
C CYS A 193 25.53 -9.30 16.58
N VAL A 194 25.46 -8.22 17.35
CA VAL A 194 26.63 -7.69 18.05
C VAL A 194 26.96 -8.68 19.16
N GLU A 195 28.05 -9.43 19.01
CA GLU A 195 28.64 -10.22 20.10
C GLU A 195 28.98 -9.26 21.24
N SER A 196 28.24 -9.34 22.35
CA SER A 196 28.71 -8.80 23.62
C SER A 196 29.69 -9.82 24.21
N GLU A 197 30.97 -9.49 24.25
CA GLU A 197 31.95 -10.24 25.03
C GLU A 197 31.47 -10.33 26.49
N SER A 198 31.29 -11.56 26.96
CA SER A 198 30.85 -11.86 28.31
C SER A 198 32.04 -11.81 29.26
N LEU A 199 31.90 -11.08 30.38
CA LEU A 199 32.75 -11.32 31.53
C LEU A 199 32.20 -12.52 32.31
N LEU A 200 33.06 -13.53 32.37
CA LEU A 200 33.01 -14.77 33.13
C LEU A 200 32.51 -14.58 34.57
N GLU A 201 31.56 -15.39 35.02
CA GLU A 201 31.85 -16.38 36.09
C GLU A 201 30.74 -17.43 36.31
N LYS A 202 31.21 -18.65 36.62
CA LYS A 202 30.57 -19.77 37.34
C LYS A 202 29.59 -20.69 36.60
N GLU A 203 30.22 -21.68 35.97
CA GLU A 203 29.94 -23.13 36.03
C GLU A 203 28.52 -23.59 36.45
N ARG A 204 27.87 -24.30 35.53
CA ARG A 204 27.27 -25.59 35.88
C ARG A 204 27.28 -26.54 34.68
N VAL A 205 27.97 -27.66 34.89
CA VAL A 205 28.02 -28.83 34.02
C VAL A 205 26.62 -29.44 33.92
N PHE A 206 26.15 -29.66 32.69
CA PHE A 206 25.15 -30.68 32.40
C PHE A 206 25.57 -31.42 31.13
N GLU A 207 26.03 -32.64 31.33
CA GLU A 207 26.45 -33.57 30.29
C GLU A 207 25.22 -34.37 29.85
N SER A 208 24.92 -34.36 28.55
CA SER A 208 23.94 -35.28 27.95
C SER A 208 24.39 -35.62 26.54
N SER A 209 24.68 -36.90 26.34
CA SER A 209 25.15 -37.48 25.10
C SER A 209 24.09 -37.43 24.00
N ALA A 210 24.43 -36.89 22.83
CA ALA A 210 23.69 -37.16 21.61
C ALA A 210 24.69 -37.38 20.46
N THR A 211 24.64 -38.58 19.90
CA THR A 211 25.38 -39.04 18.72
C THR A 211 24.92 -38.27 17.48
N HIS A 212 25.87 -37.65 16.76
CA HIS A 212 25.60 -36.94 15.51
C HIS A 212 25.35 -37.90 14.35
N HIS A 213 24.09 -38.03 13.90
CA HIS A 213 23.77 -38.47 12.54
C HIS A 213 23.80 -37.24 11.62
N PHE A 214 24.71 -37.25 10.64
CA PHE A 214 24.77 -36.24 9.58
C PHE A 214 23.62 -36.46 8.59
N LEU A 215 22.79 -35.42 8.37
CA LEU A 215 21.90 -35.31 7.22
C LEU A 215 22.31 -34.09 6.37
N PRO A 216 22.13 -34.15 5.03
CA PRO A 216 22.61 -33.12 4.12
C PRO A 216 21.80 -31.84 4.21
N ALA A 217 22.43 -30.73 3.82
CA ALA A 217 21.92 -29.38 3.91
C ALA A 217 20.59 -29.18 3.15
N GLY A 218 19.64 -28.48 3.79
CA GLY A 218 18.50 -27.88 3.11
C GLY A 218 17.12 -28.29 3.58
N THR A 219 16.80 -28.13 4.87
CA THR A 219 15.40 -27.99 5.32
C THR A 219 15.35 -27.06 6.52
N PHE A 220 14.63 -25.95 6.41
CA PHE A 220 14.35 -25.05 7.54
C PHE A 220 12.93 -25.36 8.03
N GLN A 221 12.80 -25.89 9.24
CA GLN A 221 11.49 -26.11 9.85
C GLN A 221 11.34 -25.15 11.03
N ILE A 222 10.44 -24.18 10.90
CA ILE A 222 10.05 -23.32 12.02
C ILE A 222 9.08 -24.13 12.88
N VAL A 223 9.55 -24.63 14.02
CA VAL A 223 8.67 -25.16 15.06
C VAL A 223 8.13 -23.97 15.84
N GLN A 224 6.82 -23.70 15.73
CA GLN A 224 6.18 -22.69 16.58
C GLN A 224 6.11 -23.19 18.03
N PRO A 225 6.47 -22.39 19.03
CA PRO A 225 6.22 -22.77 20.42
C PRO A 225 4.72 -22.64 20.71
N VAL A 226 4.13 -23.74 21.21
CA VAL A 226 2.88 -23.69 21.96
C VAL A 226 3.13 -22.89 23.22
N ALA A 227 2.27 -21.91 23.48
CA ALA A 227 2.39 -20.96 24.57
C ALA A 227 2.60 -21.67 25.93
N ALA A 228 3.68 -21.31 26.62
CA ALA A 228 3.83 -21.54 28.04
C ALA A 228 4.45 -20.31 28.70
N SER A 229 3.88 -19.98 29.85
CA SER A 229 3.98 -18.75 30.63
C SER A 229 5.40 -18.26 30.92
N SER A 230 5.57 -16.94 30.78
CA SER A 230 6.43 -16.04 31.58
C SER A 230 7.81 -16.56 31.96
N LYS A 231 8.78 -16.45 31.04
CA LYS A 231 10.18 -16.09 31.33
C LYS A 231 10.96 -15.89 30.02
N ILE A 232 11.88 -14.95 30.05
CA ILE A 232 12.70 -14.45 28.94
C ILE A 232 13.32 -15.61 28.15
N LEU A 233 13.00 -15.70 26.86
CA LEU A 233 13.59 -16.64 25.91
C LEU A 233 14.87 -16.04 25.33
N PHE A 234 16.01 -16.66 25.62
CA PHE A 234 17.24 -16.44 24.85
C PHE A 234 17.26 -17.40 23.67
N TYR A 235 17.36 -16.86 22.46
CA TYR A 235 17.56 -17.64 21.23
C TYR A 235 19.08 -17.76 20.98
N GLY A 236 19.63 -18.97 21.12
CA GLY A 236 20.98 -19.28 20.68
C GLY A 236 20.95 -19.86 19.26
N VAL A 237 21.61 -19.20 18.31
CA VAL A 237 21.88 -19.75 16.96
C VAL A 237 23.30 -20.30 16.97
N VAL A 238 23.47 -21.60 16.69
CA VAL A 238 24.80 -22.22 16.56
C VAL A 238 25.29 -22.02 15.12
N PHE A 239 26.37 -21.26 14.93
CA PHE A 239 27.06 -21.14 13.64
C PHE A 239 28.23 -22.12 13.59
N ALA A 240 28.24 -23.01 12.60
CA ALA A 240 29.41 -23.82 12.27
C ALA A 240 30.34 -23.02 11.34
N HIS A 241 31.44 -22.48 11.86
CA HIS A 241 32.43 -21.79 11.05
C HIS A 241 33.43 -22.80 10.46
N ARG A 242 33.53 -22.85 9.13
CA ARG A 242 34.60 -23.60 8.42
C ARG A 242 35.87 -22.75 8.46
N ALA A 243 36.91 -23.20 9.13
CA ALA A 243 38.25 -22.62 8.97
C ALA A 243 38.78 -22.96 7.58
N GLN A 244 39.15 -21.95 6.79
CA GLN A 244 39.97 -22.12 5.60
C GLN A 244 41.44 -22.04 6.04
N ASN A 245 42.19 -23.11 5.77
CA ASN A 245 43.64 -23.13 5.76
C ASN A 245 44.06 -23.44 4.32
#